data_AF-A0A7W2JMW2-F1
#
_entry.id   AF-A0A7W2JMW2-F1
#
_cell.length_a   1.000
_cell.length_b   1.000
_cell.length_c   1.000
_cell.angle_alpha   90.00
_cell.angle_beta   90.00
_cell.angle_gamma   90.00
#
_symmetry.space_group_name_H-M   'P 1'
#
loop_
_entity.id
_entity.type
_entity.pdbx_description
1 polymer ?
#
loop_
_entity_poly.entity_id
_entity_poly.type
_entity_poly.pdbx_seq_one_letter_code
_entity_poly.pdbx_strand_id
1 'polypeptide(L)' 'MDYFIVVVATVAGLYFHGWLYVRMRRWMDRDLALSLAGADPHKRAFMLQRLEQARLAKVKRRELAGWLQREAVEYSRSR' A
#
# COMPACT_ATOMS: atom_id res chain seq x y z
N MET A 1 -22.03 -32.64 15.49
CA MET A 1 -22.13 -31.63 14.41
C MET A 1 -21.77 -30.25 14.97
N ASP A 2 -20.81 -30.19 15.89
CA ASP A 2 -20.60 -29.03 16.79
C ASP A 2 -19.23 -28.37 16.53
N TYR A 3 -18.30 -29.14 15.98
CA TYR A 3 -16.96 -28.65 15.60
C TYR A 3 -17.00 -27.74 14.37
N PHE A 4 -18.02 -27.84 13.53
CA PHE A 4 -18.11 -27.05 12.29
C PHE A 4 -18.28 -25.56 12.58
N ILE A 5 -19.11 -25.21 13.57
CA ILE A 5 -19.33 -23.82 13.98
C ILE A 5 -18.04 -23.24 14.58
N VAL A 6 -17.33 -24.02 15.40
CA VAL A 6 -16.05 -23.61 15.99
C VAL A 6 -15.01 -23.36 14.90
N VAL A 7 -14.86 -24.29 13.95
CA VAL A 7 -13.91 -24.14 12.83
C VAL A 7 -14.26 -22.92 11.98
N VAL A 8 -15.54 -22.74 11.63
CA VAL A 8 -15.98 -21.59 10.82
C VAL A 8 -15.76 -20.28 11.57
N ALA A 9 -16.06 -20.20 12.87
CA ALA A 9 -15.84 -19.00 13.67
C ALA A 9 -14.34 -18.65 13.79
N THR A 10 -13.48 -19.64 14.01
CA THR A 10 -12.02 -19.43 14.08
C THR A 10 -11.44 -18.99 12.74
N VAL A 11 -11.83 -19.66 11.65
CA VAL A 11 -11.38 -19.29 10.30
C VAL A 11 -11.91 -17.91 9.91
N ALA A 12 -13.15 -17.57 10.24
CA ALA A 12 -13.71 -16.24 10.02
C ALA A 12 -12.93 -15.17 10.79
N GLY A 13 -12.58 -15.40 12.06
CA GLY A 13 -11.78 -14.48 12.86
C GLY A 13 -10.37 -14.27 12.28
N LEU A 14 -9.72 -15.35 11.85
CA LEU A 14 -8.38 -15.29 11.24
C LEU A 14 -8.43 -14.59 9.87
N TYR A 15 -9.44 -14.89 9.07
CA TYR A 15 -9.66 -14.24 7.78
C TYR A 15 -9.95 -12.75 7.95
N PHE A 16 -10.76 -12.38 8.94
CA PHE A 16 -11.07 -10.99 9.26
C PHE A 16 -9.83 -10.18 9.63
N HIS A 17 -8.90 -10.77 10.40
CA HIS A 17 -7.63 -10.13 10.73
C HIS A 17 -6.76 -9.87 9.49
N GLY A 18 -6.61 -10.89 8.63
CA GLY A 18 -5.87 -10.75 7.37
C GLY A 18 -6.51 -9.71 6.45
N TRP A 19 -7.83 -9.71 6.36
CA TRP A 19 -8.59 -8.77 5.54
C TRP A 19 -8.49 -7.33 6.06
N LEU A 20 -8.66 -7.11 7.37
CA LEU A 20 -8.49 -5.78 7.98
C LEU A 20 -7.08 -5.26 7.77
N TYR A 21 -6.08 -6.13 7.92
CA TYR A 21 -4.67 -5.78 7.71
C TYR A 21 -4.41 -5.33 6.27
N VAL A 22 -4.92 -6.07 5.27
CA VAL A 22 -4.80 -5.69 3.85
C VAL A 22 -5.60 -4.41 3.55
N ARG A 23 -6.78 -4.26 4.15
CA ARG A 23 -7.66 -3.11 3.91
C ARG A 23 -7.07 -1.83 4.47
N MET A 24 -6.64 -1.81 5.73
CA MET A 24 -5.93 -0.65 6.31
C MET A 24 -4.66 -0.33 5.51
N ARG A 25 -3.89 -1.34 5.10
CA ARG A 25 -2.72 -1.10 4.23
C ARG A 25 -3.04 -0.45 2.90
N ARG A 26 -4.11 -0.91 2.24
CA ARG A 26 -4.51 -0.36 0.93
C ARG A 26 -4.98 1.09 1.06
N TRP A 27 -5.50 1.48 2.23
CA TRP A 27 -5.83 2.88 2.53
C TRP A 27 -4.56 3.70 2.80
N MET A 28 -3.61 3.14 3.56
CA MET A 28 -2.34 3.79 3.88
C MET A 28 -1.46 4.05 2.64
N ASP A 29 -1.42 3.14 1.66
CA ASP A 29 -0.73 3.39 0.37
C ASP A 29 -1.31 4.60 -0.36
N ARG A 30 -2.65 4.74 -0.33
CA ARG A 30 -3.35 5.84 -0.98
C ARG A 30 -3.12 7.16 -0.25
N ASP A 31 -3.10 7.12 1.08
CA ASP A 31 -2.82 8.27 1.93
C ASP A 31 -1.34 8.69 1.87
N LEU A 32 -0.43 7.73 1.74
CA LEU A 32 1.00 7.96 1.52
C LEU A 32 1.24 8.64 0.17
N ALA A 33 0.59 8.17 -0.90
CA ALA A 33 0.69 8.82 -2.20
C ALA A 33 0.11 10.25 -2.19
N LEU A 34 -0.97 10.47 -1.45
CA LEU A 34 -1.58 11.79 -1.25
C LEU A 34 -0.67 12.73 -0.44
N SER A 35 -0.08 12.26 0.67
CA SER A 35 0.84 13.05 1.50
C SER A 35 2.19 13.33 0.82
N LEU A 36 2.71 12.38 0.03
CA LEU A 36 3.94 12.58 -0.78
C LEU A 36 3.77 13.58 -1.92
N ALA A 37 2.60 13.56 -2.56
CA ALA A 37 2.30 14.44 -3.68
C ALA A 37 2.10 15.90 -3.22
N GLY A 38 1.62 16.12 -2.00
CA GLY A 38 1.36 17.46 -1.47
C GLY A 38 0.53 18.29 -2.46
N ALA A 39 0.91 19.57 -2.64
CA ALA A 39 0.26 20.50 -3.58
C ALA A 39 0.96 20.61 -4.95
N ASP A 40 1.99 19.78 -5.23
CA ASP A 40 2.84 19.92 -6.42
C ASP A 40 2.41 18.95 -7.55
N PRO A 41 1.75 19.43 -8.62
CA PRO A 41 1.28 18.58 -9.70
C PRO A 41 2.42 17.89 -10.47
N HIS A 42 3.60 18.51 -10.55
CA HIS A 42 4.79 17.90 -11.18
C HIS A 42 5.33 16.70 -10.39
N LYS A 43 5.41 16.83 -9.06
CA LYS A 43 5.86 15.73 -8.18
C LYS A 43 4.84 14.58 -8.21
N ARG A 44 3.55 14.90 -8.31
CA ARG A 44 2.48 13.91 -8.49
C ARG A 44 2.60 13.11 -9.78
N ALA A 45 2.88 13.77 -10.91
CA ALA A 45 3.06 13.09 -12.19
C ALA A 45 4.27 12.15 -12.16
N PHE A 46 5.39 12.60 -11.57
CA PHE A 46 6.59 11.78 -11.38
C PHE A 46 6.32 10.55 -10.50
N MET A 47 5.61 10.75 -9.37
CA MET A 47 5.17 9.66 -8.48
C MET A 47 4.29 8.64 -9.19
N LEU A 48 3.35 9.10 -10.02
CA LEU A 48 2.45 8.22 -10.76
C LEU A 48 3.19 7.36 -11.78
N GLN A 49 4.14 7.93 -12.52
CA GLN A 49 5.01 7.17 -13.42
C GLN A 49 5.84 6.13 -12.67
N ARG A 50 6.43 6.50 -11.54
CA ARG A 50 7.21 5.57 -10.70
C ARG A 50 6.32 4.45 -10.14
N LEU A 51 5.09 4.78 -9.72
CA LEU A 51 4.11 3.80 -9.26
C LEU A 51 3.71 2.81 -10.37
N GLU A 52 3.59 3.28 -11.60
CA GLU A 52 3.31 2.44 -12.76
C GLU A 52 4.50 1.50 -13.08
N GLN A 53 5.73 2.01 -13.03
CA GLN A 53 6.94 1.19 -13.16
C GLN A 53 7.03 0.11 -12.09
N ALA A 54 6.76 0.45 -10.82
CA ALA A 54 6.77 -0.52 -9.74
C ALA A 54 5.64 -1.55 -9.85
N ARG A 55 4.51 -1.17 -10.46
CA ARG A 55 3.41 -2.10 -10.78
C ARG A 55 3.81 -3.06 -11.90
N LEU A 56 4.50 -2.58 -12.94
CA LEU A 56 5.06 -3.42 -14.01
C LEU A 56 6.14 -4.37 -13.47
N ALA A 57 6.98 -3.90 -12.56
CA ALA A 57 8.01 -4.70 -11.89
C ALA A 57 7.46 -5.67 -10.82
N LYS A 58 6.12 -5.76 -10.65
CA LYS A 58 5.45 -6.58 -9.62
C LYS A 58 6.04 -6.42 -8.22
N VAL A 59 6.49 -5.20 -7.88
CA VAL A 59 7.04 -4.92 -6.55
C VAL A 59 5.96 -5.24 -5.52
N LYS A 60 6.32 -6.02 -4.50
CA LYS A 60 5.39 -6.39 -3.43
C LYS A 60 4.82 -5.11 -2.85
N ARG A 61 3.48 -4.98 -2.77
CA ARG A 61 2.83 -3.74 -2.30
C ARG A 61 3.29 -3.27 -0.91
N ARG A 62 3.76 -4.20 -0.06
CA ARG A 62 4.41 -3.86 1.23
C ARG A 62 5.68 -3.01 1.06
N GLU A 63 6.45 -3.29 0.02
CA GLU A 63 7.68 -2.58 -0.32
C GLU A 63 7.41 -1.39 -1.24
N LEU A 64 6.29 -1.39 -1.97
CA LEU A 64 5.87 -0.30 -2.83
C LEU A 64 5.76 1.03 -2.07
N ALA A 65 5.17 1.02 -0.87
CA ALA A 65 5.09 2.18 0.02
C ALA A 65 6.48 2.76 0.32
N GLY A 66 7.39 1.92 0.83
CA GLY A 66 8.75 2.34 1.14
C GLY A 66 9.58 2.71 -0.09
N TRP A 67 9.31 2.08 -1.23
CA TRP A 67 9.96 2.39 -2.50
C TRP A 67 9.53 3.75 -3.05
N LEU A 68 8.22 4.06 -3.04
CA LEU A 68 7.72 5.39 -3.37
C LEU A 68 8.25 6.46 -2.40
N GLN A 69 8.30 6.15 -1.11
CA GLN A 69 8.82 7.08 -0.10
C GLN A 69 10.31 7.39 -0.31
N ARG A 70 11.12 6.39 -0.67
CA ARG A 70 12.53 6.61 -1.05
C ARG A 70 12.66 7.48 -2.30
N GLU A 71 11.91 7.17 -3.35
CA GLU A 71 11.89 7.97 -4.59
C GLU A 71 11.42 9.41 -4.34
N ALA A 72 10.51 9.64 -3.39
CA ALA A 72 10.06 10.97 -2.99
C ALA A 72 11.16 11.81 -2.35
N VAL A 73 11.92 11.17 -1.47
CA VAL A 73 13.03 11.78 -0.74
C VAL A 73 14.18 12.06 -1.71
N GLU A 74 14.50 11.12 -2.60
CA GLU A 74 15.47 11.29 -3.70
C GLU A 74 15.10 12.48 -4.59
N TYR A 75 13.85 12.55 -5.08
CA TYR A 75 13.37 13.65 -5.91
C TYR A 75 13.47 15.00 -5.17
N SER A 76 13.09 15.03 -3.89
CA SER A 76 13.19 16.23 -3.06
C SER A 76 14.63 16.66 -2.74
N ARG A 77 15.58 15.72 -2.80
CA ARG A 77 17.00 15.96 -2.52
C ARG A 77 17.78 16.37 -3.78
N SER A 78 17.30 15.96 -4.95
CA SER A 78 17.90 16.31 -6.25
C SER A 78 17.52 17.72 -6.77
N ARG A 79 16.70 18.46 -6.01
CA ARG A 79 16.27 19.83 -6.31
C ARG A 79 16.81 20.78 -5.25
#